data_AF-A0A2V8CXB2-F1
#
_entry.id   AF-A0A2V8CXB2-F1
#
_cell.length_a   1.000
_cell.length_b   1.000
_cell.length_c   1.000
_cell.angle_alpha   90.00
_cell.angle_beta   90.00
_cell.angle_gamma   90.00
#
_symmetry.space_group_name_H-M   'P 1'
#
loop_
_entity.id
_entity.type
_entity.pdbx_description
1 polymer ?
#
loop_
_entity_poly.entity_id
_entity_poly.type
_entity_poly.pdbx_seq_one_letter_code
_entity_poly.pdbx_strand_id
1 'polypeptide(L)'
;MSKYLFSITVVIQLTQTPALVGQAAHAAPRSALPADAITSIIDAFRTHDIATLSDPHGNVQVQALLLSLIRDPRFPDAANDITIETASARYQDAIDRFVRGDDVPMTALRCMGAR
;
A
#
# COMPACT_ATOMS: atom_id res chain seq x y z
N MET A 1 -12.07 -34.52 -48.79
CA MET A 1 -12.29 -33.23 -48.10
C MET A 1 -12.68 -33.53 -46.66
N SER A 2 -11.90 -33.04 -45.68
CA SER A 2 -12.25 -32.82 -44.26
C SER A 2 -12.55 -34.05 -43.37
N LYS A 3 -12.05 -34.23 -42.14
CA LYS A 3 -10.95 -33.68 -41.32
C LYS A 3 -10.93 -34.57 -40.05
N TYR A 4 -9.74 -34.95 -39.60
CA TYR A 4 -9.49 -35.77 -38.41
C TYR A 4 -9.92 -35.07 -37.11
N LEU A 5 -10.47 -35.82 -36.15
CA LEU A 5 -10.46 -35.44 -34.73
C LEU A 5 -9.98 -36.65 -33.91
N PHE A 6 -8.68 -36.69 -33.65
CA PHE A 6 -8.08 -37.50 -32.58
C PHE A 6 -8.19 -36.70 -31.28
N SER A 7 -8.89 -37.27 -30.31
CA SER A 7 -9.01 -36.72 -28.95
C SER A 7 -7.70 -36.98 -28.20
N ILE A 8 -6.91 -35.94 -27.94
CA ILE A 8 -5.71 -36.02 -27.11
C ILE A 8 -6.09 -35.57 -25.69
N THR A 9 -6.18 -36.53 -24.78
CA THR A 9 -6.22 -36.27 -23.34
C THR A 9 -4.81 -35.90 -22.88
N VAL A 10 -4.61 -34.63 -22.48
CA VAL A 10 -3.37 -34.20 -21.82
C VAL A 10 -3.61 -34.22 -20.31
N VAL A 11 -2.97 -35.17 -19.63
CA VAL A 11 -2.87 -35.20 -18.16
C VAL A 11 -1.72 -34.27 -17.77
N ILE A 12 -2.05 -33.15 -17.12
CA ILE A 12 -1.04 -32.25 -16.55
C ILE A 12 -0.61 -32.84 -15.20
N GLN A 13 0.56 -33.45 -15.16
CA GLN A 13 1.20 -33.88 -13.92
C GLN A 13 1.88 -32.66 -13.28
N LEU A 14 1.33 -32.16 -12.16
CA LEU A 14 1.97 -31.13 -11.36
C LEU A 14 3.16 -31.73 -10.60
N THR A 15 4.38 -31.49 -11.08
CA THR A 15 5.60 -31.72 -10.29
C THR A 15 5.74 -30.59 -9.28
N GLN A 16 5.45 -30.85 -8.00
CA GLN A 16 5.71 -29.91 -6.93
C GLN A 16 7.21 -29.88 -6.64
N THR A 17 7.89 -28.82 -7.07
CA THR A 17 9.24 -28.51 -6.59
C THR A 17 9.15 -27.96 -5.17
N PRO A 18 9.79 -28.55 -4.15
CA PRO A 18 9.87 -27.92 -2.84
C PRO A 18 10.72 -26.66 -2.98
N ALA A 19 10.09 -25.49 -2.98
CA ALA A 19 10.81 -24.23 -2.81
C ALA A 19 11.37 -24.22 -1.38
N LEU A 20 12.69 -24.31 -1.27
CA LEU A 20 13.41 -24.07 -0.03
C LEU A 20 13.25 -22.58 0.29
N VAL A 21 12.21 -22.23 1.06
CA VAL A 21 12.09 -20.88 1.62
C VAL A 21 13.18 -20.74 2.67
N GLY A 22 14.34 -20.24 2.26
CA GLY A 22 15.38 -19.78 3.18
C GLY A 22 14.82 -18.62 3.99
N GLN A 23 14.44 -18.88 5.25
CA GLN A 23 14.26 -17.81 6.22
C GLN A 23 15.63 -17.18 6.44
N ALA A 24 15.87 -16.06 5.77
CA ALA A 24 17.01 -15.22 6.06
C ALA A 24 16.94 -14.87 7.55
N ALA A 25 17.98 -15.25 8.30
CA ALA A 25 18.12 -14.85 9.69
C ALA A 25 18.01 -13.33 9.76
N HIS A 26 17.02 -12.83 10.51
CA HIS A 26 16.89 -11.40 10.74
C HIS A 26 18.14 -10.95 11.50
N ALA A 27 19.04 -10.23 10.82
CA ALA A 27 20.23 -9.69 11.45
C ALA A 27 19.81 -8.86 12.67
N ALA A 28 20.56 -8.96 13.76
CA ALA A 28 20.28 -8.19 14.97
C ALA A 28 20.10 -6.70 14.60
N PRO A 29 19.05 -6.03 15.09
CA PRO A 29 18.77 -4.65 14.72
C PRO A 29 19.97 -3.79 15.08
N ARG A 30 20.58 -3.14 14.07
CA ARG A 30 21.57 -2.11 14.35
C ARG A 30 20.87 -0.99 15.11
N SER A 31 21.58 -0.39 16.06
CA SER A 31 21.09 0.82 16.73
C SER A 31 20.72 1.85 15.66
N ALA A 32 19.46 2.25 15.62
CA ALA A 32 19.01 3.27 14.70
C ALA A 32 19.64 4.60 15.12
N LEU A 33 20.32 5.26 14.18
CA LEU A 33 20.75 6.63 14.40
C LEU A 33 19.51 7.54 14.38
N PRO A 34 19.41 8.55 15.26
CA PRO A 34 18.36 9.55 15.14
C PRO A 34 18.41 10.18 13.75
N ALA A 35 17.28 10.12 13.05
CA ALA A 35 17.12 10.66 11.72
C ALA A 35 15.86 11.52 11.66
N ASP A 36 15.86 12.52 10.77
CA ASP A 36 14.65 13.29 10.49
C ASP A 36 13.63 12.38 9.80
N ALA A 37 12.47 12.17 10.45
CA ALA A 37 11.49 11.18 10.01
C ALA A 37 10.92 11.50 8.62
N ILE A 38 10.58 12.78 8.36
CA ILE A 38 10.00 13.21 7.08
C ILE A 38 11.00 12.99 5.95
N THR A 39 12.24 13.48 6.10
CA THR A 39 13.28 13.27 5.10
C THR A 39 13.58 11.80 4.88
N SER A 40 13.60 10.99 5.93
CA SER A 40 13.85 9.54 5.82
C SER A 40 12.76 8.82 5.05
N ILE A 41 11.48 9.19 5.23
CA ILE A 41 10.36 8.59 4.50
C ILE A 41 10.39 9.03 3.03
N ILE A 42 10.63 10.32 2.76
CA ILE A 42 10.74 10.84 1.38
C ILE A 42 11.91 10.17 0.64
N ASP A 43 13.07 10.04 1.29
CA ASP A 43 14.24 9.41 0.69
C ASP A 43 14.07 7.90 0.48
N ALA A 44 13.20 7.24 1.25
CA ALA A 44 12.88 5.83 1.04
C ALA A 44 12.29 5.56 -0.36
N PHE A 45 11.52 6.51 -0.91
CA PHE A 45 10.96 6.41 -2.25
C PHE A 45 12.00 6.44 -3.38
N ARG A 46 13.25 6.80 -3.09
CA ARG A 46 14.36 6.73 -4.08
C ARG A 46 14.75 5.29 -4.41
N THR A 47 14.44 4.34 -3.53
CA THR A 47 14.84 2.93 -3.66
C THR A 47 13.68 1.95 -3.48
N HIS A 48 12.51 2.43 -3.06
CA HIS A 48 11.32 1.61 -2.84
C HIS A 48 10.10 2.28 -3.49
N ASP A 49 9.31 1.51 -4.22
CA ASP A 49 8.07 2.02 -4.81
C ASP A 49 6.95 2.19 -3.78
N ILE A 50 7.04 1.49 -2.64
CA ILE A 50 6.03 1.48 -1.57
C ILE A 50 6.71 1.64 -0.22
N ALA A 51 6.25 2.61 0.57
CA ALA A 51 6.61 2.79 1.97
C ALA A 51 5.37 2.59 2.87
N THR A 52 5.46 1.65 3.81
CA THR A 52 4.37 1.38 4.76
C THR A 52 4.67 1.99 6.12
N LEU A 53 3.71 2.70 6.70
CA LEU A 53 3.80 3.26 8.04
C LEU A 53 2.76 2.59 8.93
N SER A 54 3.17 2.16 10.12
CA SER A 54 2.22 1.70 11.14
C SER A 54 1.60 2.90 11.85
N ASP A 55 0.28 2.90 12.01
CA ASP A 55 -0.42 3.84 12.89
C ASP A 55 -1.02 3.07 14.07
N PRO A 56 -0.32 3.00 15.22
CA PRO A 56 -0.94 2.53 16.45
C PRO A 56 -2.16 3.40 16.75
N HIS A 57 -3.35 2.82 16.58
CA HIS A 57 -4.60 3.58 16.68
C HIS A 57 -4.66 4.45 17.94
N GLY A 58 -5.04 5.73 17.75
CA GLY A 58 -5.11 6.71 18.83
C GLY A 58 -3.79 7.39 19.20
N ASN A 59 -2.69 7.14 18.46
CA ASN A 59 -1.42 7.80 18.67
C ASN A 59 -1.38 9.20 18.01
N VAL A 60 -1.54 10.23 18.82
CA VAL A 60 -1.57 11.63 18.35
C VAL A 60 -0.25 12.09 17.72
N GLN A 61 0.89 11.54 18.16
CA GLN A 61 2.20 11.88 17.63
C GLN A 61 2.37 11.32 16.21
N VAL A 62 1.92 10.09 15.97
CA VAL A 62 1.93 9.49 14.62
C VAL A 62 0.99 10.24 13.70
N GLN A 63 -0.22 10.58 14.14
CA GLN A 63 -1.15 11.38 13.34
C GLN A 63 -0.58 12.76 12.98
N ALA A 64 0.09 13.43 13.94
CA ALA A 64 0.76 14.70 13.68
C ALA A 64 1.92 14.56 12.67
N LEU A 65 2.69 13.46 12.74
CA LEU A 65 3.74 13.15 11.77
C LEU A 65 3.15 12.93 10.37
N LEU A 66 2.10 12.11 10.24
CA LEU A 66 1.45 11.85 8.95
C LEU A 66 0.90 13.13 8.32
N LEU A 67 0.26 14.00 9.11
CA LEU A 67 -0.20 15.31 8.65
C LEU A 67 0.95 16.24 8.24
N SER A 68 2.08 16.19 8.94
CA SER A 68 3.26 16.99 8.59
C SER A 68 3.93 16.47 7.32
N LEU A 69 3.98 15.14 7.14
CA LEU A 69 4.54 14.48 5.96
C LEU A 69 3.77 14.86 4.69
N ILE A 70 2.44 14.73 4.67
CA ILE A 70 1.64 15.06 3.47
C ILE A 70 1.61 16.56 3.14
N ARG A 71 2.01 17.42 4.10
CA ARG A 71 2.11 18.88 3.92
C ARG A 71 3.52 19.32 3.53
N ASP A 72 4.52 18.44 3.59
CA ASP A 72 5.86 18.77 3.14
C ASP A 72 5.82 18.98 1.61
N PRO A 73 6.33 20.11 1.10
CA PRO A 73 6.24 20.43 -0.32
C PRO A 73 7.00 19.44 -1.22
N ARG A 74 7.93 18.66 -0.68
CA ARG A 74 8.68 17.62 -1.40
C ARG A 74 7.87 16.33 -1.54
N PHE A 75 6.82 16.13 -0.75
CA PHE A 75 6.07 14.87 -0.71
C PHE A 75 5.40 14.52 -2.06
N PRO A 76 4.74 15.45 -2.77
CA PRO A 76 4.11 15.15 -4.06
C PRO A 76 5.09 14.68 -5.15
N ASP A 77 6.37 15.05 -5.05
CA ASP A 77 7.42 14.58 -5.98
C ASP A 77 7.87 13.14 -5.66
N ALA A 78 7.66 12.68 -4.42
CA ALA A 78 8.05 11.36 -3.94
C ALA A 78 6.90 10.34 -4.03
N ALA A 79 5.67 10.75 -3.71
CA ALA A 79 4.49 9.90 -3.73
C ALA A 79 3.22 10.71 -4.06
N ASN A 80 2.35 10.10 -4.87
CA ASN A 80 1.07 10.68 -5.30
C ASN A 80 -0.16 9.92 -4.79
N ASP A 81 0.02 8.66 -4.35
CA ASP A 81 -1.04 7.80 -3.83
C ASP A 81 -0.84 7.50 -2.33
N ILE A 82 -1.92 7.56 -1.56
CA ILE A 82 -1.94 7.22 -0.13
C ILE A 82 -3.04 6.19 0.11
N THR A 83 -2.66 5.01 0.60
CA THR A 83 -3.61 3.98 1.04
C THR A 83 -3.67 3.97 2.56
N ILE A 84 -4.89 3.95 3.11
CA ILE A 84 -5.12 3.90 4.56
C ILE A 84 -5.96 2.68 4.93
N GLU A 85 -5.65 2.05 6.07
CA GLU A 85 -6.31 0.81 6.52
C GLU A 85 -7.78 1.00 6.87
N THR A 86 -8.18 2.23 7.21
CA THR A 86 -9.51 2.52 7.73
C THR A 86 -10.53 2.85 6.64
N ALA A 87 -10.12 2.97 5.37
CA ALA A 87 -11.01 3.28 4.25
C ALA A 87 -11.28 2.07 3.36
N SER A 88 -12.45 2.06 2.72
CA SER A 88 -12.84 1.06 1.73
C SER A 88 -12.81 1.64 0.32
N ALA A 89 -12.10 0.94 -0.59
CA ALA A 89 -12.03 1.28 -2.01
C ALA A 89 -13.40 1.31 -2.71
N ARG A 90 -14.45 0.70 -2.13
CA ARG A 90 -15.84 0.81 -2.60
C ARG A 90 -16.29 2.27 -2.72
N TYR A 91 -15.72 3.17 -1.93
CA TYR A 91 -16.09 4.58 -1.87
C TYR A 91 -15.03 5.51 -2.50
N GLN A 92 -14.11 4.97 -3.30
CA GLN A 92 -13.02 5.74 -3.90
C GLN A 92 -13.52 6.96 -4.69
N ASP A 93 -14.59 6.83 -5.47
CA ASP A 93 -15.19 7.95 -6.22
C ASP A 93 -15.59 9.12 -5.29
N ALA A 94 -16.22 8.82 -4.15
CA ALA A 94 -16.61 9.84 -3.19
C ALA A 94 -15.39 10.47 -2.49
N ILE A 95 -14.36 9.67 -2.21
CA ILE A 95 -13.10 10.12 -1.59
C ILE A 95 -12.35 11.04 -2.55
N ASP A 96 -12.19 10.66 -3.82
CA ASP A 96 -11.48 11.44 -4.83
C ASP A 96 -12.15 12.80 -5.06
N ARG A 97 -13.49 12.81 -5.13
CA ARG A 97 -14.28 14.04 -5.20
C ARG A 97 -14.07 14.93 -3.99
N PHE A 98 -14.10 14.36 -2.80
CA PHE A 98 -13.86 15.12 -1.57
C PHE A 98 -12.45 15.73 -1.52
N VAL A 99 -11.42 14.95 -1.89
CA VAL A 99 -10.02 15.41 -1.92
C VAL A 99 -9.81 16.50 -2.97
N ARG A 100 -10.50 16.43 -4.11
CA ARG A 100 -10.49 17.49 -5.15
C ARG A 100 -11.14 18.79 -4.69
N GLY A 101 -11.95 18.76 -3.62
CA GLY A 101 -12.71 19.89 -3.11
C GLY A 101 -14.13 20.00 -3.66
N ASP A 102 -14.66 18.94 -4.26
CA ASP A 102 -16.05 18.89 -4.73
C ASP A 102 -17.01 18.86 -3.52
N ASP A 103 -18.25 19.32 -3.73
CA ASP A 103 -19.31 19.17 -2.74
C ASP A 103 -19.77 17.69 -2.65
N VAL A 104 -19.33 17.02 -1.59
CA VAL A 104 -19.67 15.61 -1.30
C VAL A 104 -20.47 15.55 -0.01
N PRO A 105 -21.70 15.00 -0.03
CA PRO A 105 -22.51 14.90 1.18
C PRO A 105 -21.80 14.11 2.29
N MET A 106 -21.84 14.64 3.52
CA MET A 106 -21.27 13.96 4.69
C MET A 106 -21.82 12.54 4.92
N THR A 107 -23.04 12.26 4.45
CA THR A 107 -23.64 10.92 4.50
C THR A 107 -22.88 9.92 3.65
N ALA A 108 -22.34 10.32 2.49
CA ALA A 108 -21.48 9.47 1.68
C ALA A 108 -20.13 9.21 2.37
N LEU A 109 -19.55 10.25 3.00
CA LEU A 109 -18.26 10.14 3.68
C LEU A 109 -18.32 9.27 4.94
N ARG A 110 -19.40 9.34 5.72
CA ARG A 110 -19.57 8.51 6.93
C ARG A 110 -19.62 7.00 6.66
N CYS A 111 -19.94 6.60 5.44
CA CYS A 111 -20.00 5.19 5.05
C CYS A 111 -18.66 4.64 4.57
N MET A 112 -17.62 5.48 4.41
CA MET A 112 -16.38 5.09 3.72
C MET A 112 -15.48 4.11 4.48
N GLY A 113 -15.75 3.89 5.77
CA GLY A 113 -14.92 3.02 6.60
C GLY A 113 -14.86 1.58 6.07
N ALA A 114 -13.70 0.94 6.21
CA ALA A 114 -13.58 -0.51 6.04
C ALA A 114 -14.48 -1.18 7.10
N ARG A 115 -15.54 -1.86 6.66
CA ARG A 115 -16.44 -2.67 7.48
C ARG A 115 -16.24 -4.14 7.19
#